data_AF-A0A372LTD1-F1
#
_entry.id   AF-A0A372LTD1-F1
#
_cell.length_a   1.000
_cell.length_b   1.000
_cell.length_c   1.000
_cell.angle_alpha   90.00
_cell.angle_beta   90.00
_cell.angle_gamma   90.00
#
_symmetry.space_group_name_H-M   'P 1'
#
loop_
_entity.id
_entity.type
_entity.pdbx_description
1 polymer ?
#
loop_
_entity_poly.entity_id
_entity_poly.type
_entity_poly.pdbx_seq_one_letter_code
_entity_poly.pdbx_strand_id
1 'polypeptide(L)'
;MKPMSLKEMLIKLDENQVLKLKGNLNKYKKEGTLFFKGDIHEIDWEKPLEIYYFLSPGNIKYRNAFPVPSSHYWKIMNHVNPWLLLSSYYQTYYRSKKIPQKWAGNLYMYKEAKYVWFFRN
;
A
#
# COMPACT_ATOMS: atom_id res chain seq x y z
N MET A 1 -11.92 0.47 10.48
CA MET A 1 -10.89 -0.46 10.99
C MET A 1 -9.79 0.38 11.61
N LYS A 2 -9.55 0.16 12.90
CA LYS A 2 -8.43 0.72 13.65
C LYS A 2 -7.11 0.17 13.06
N PRO A 3 -5.97 0.89 13.19
CA PRO A 3 -4.66 0.32 12.96
C PRO A 3 -4.57 -1.02 13.69
N MET A 4 -4.07 -2.07 13.02
CA MET A 4 -4.08 -3.43 13.55
C MET A 4 -2.66 -3.99 13.60
N SER A 5 -2.28 -4.60 14.71
CA SER A 5 -0.99 -5.29 14.84
C SER A 5 -1.05 -6.71 14.24
N LEU A 6 0.10 -7.33 14.02
CA LEU A 6 0.15 -8.72 13.57
C LEU A 6 -0.49 -9.66 14.61
N LYS A 7 -0.37 -9.33 15.91
CA LYS A 7 -1.06 -10.03 17.01
C LYS A 7 -2.57 -10.04 16.85
N GLU A 8 -3.14 -8.87 16.61
CA GLU A 8 -4.58 -8.72 16.43
C GLU A 8 -5.07 -9.38 15.14
N MET A 9 -4.28 -9.33 14.07
CA MET A 9 -4.59 -10.04 12.82
C MET A 9 -4.65 -11.54 13.04
N LEU A 10 -3.66 -12.10 13.75
CA LEU A 10 -3.56 -13.52 14.01
C LEU A 10 -4.78 -14.03 14.81
N ILE A 11 -5.15 -13.31 15.87
CA ILE A 11 -6.35 -13.61 16.68
C ILE A 11 -7.63 -13.53 15.83
N LYS A 12 -7.77 -12.48 15.02
CA LYS A 12 -8.99 -12.27 14.22
C LYS A 12 -9.16 -13.23 13.05
N LEU A 13 -8.05 -13.67 12.48
CA LEU A 13 -8.04 -14.61 11.37
C LEU A 13 -8.09 -16.07 11.85
N ASP A 14 -8.13 -16.30 13.16
CA ASP A 14 -8.04 -17.64 13.78
C ASP A 14 -6.85 -18.43 13.22
N GLU A 15 -5.73 -17.73 13.02
CA GLU A 15 -4.50 -18.33 12.53
C GLU A 15 -3.62 -18.64 13.75
N ASN A 16 -3.03 -19.84 13.80
CA ASN A 16 -2.28 -20.25 15.00
C ASN A 16 -0.77 -20.07 14.80
N GLN A 17 -0.36 -19.64 13.61
CA GLN A 17 1.04 -19.64 13.17
C GLN A 17 1.44 -18.28 12.61
N VAL A 18 2.22 -17.52 13.37
CA VAL A 18 2.69 -16.20 12.94
C VAL A 18 3.51 -16.25 11.65
N LEU A 19 4.28 -17.33 11.47
CA LEU A 19 5.08 -17.53 10.26
C LEU A 19 4.21 -17.68 9.02
N LYS A 20 3.07 -18.38 9.14
CA LYS A 20 2.10 -18.52 8.04
C LYS A 20 1.45 -17.18 7.71
N LEU A 21 1.06 -16.40 8.72
CA LEU A 21 0.54 -15.04 8.51
C LEU A 21 1.58 -14.15 7.81
N LYS A 22 2.82 -14.09 8.32
CA LYS A 22 3.90 -13.30 7.71
C LYS A 22 4.20 -13.76 6.28
N GLY A 23 4.22 -15.07 6.03
CA GLY A 23 4.40 -15.66 4.71
C GLY A 23 3.30 -15.26 3.73
N ASN A 24 2.04 -15.31 4.16
CA ASN A 24 0.90 -14.87 3.35
C ASN A 24 0.97 -13.36 3.03
N LEU A 25 1.24 -12.52 4.04
CA LEU A 25 1.39 -11.08 3.84
C LEU A 25 2.53 -10.75 2.88
N ASN A 26 3.68 -11.44 3.01
CA ASN A 26 4.80 -11.26 2.09
C ASN A 26 4.44 -11.69 0.67
N LYS A 27 3.74 -12.83 0.51
CA LYS A 27 3.26 -13.31 -0.79
C LYS A 27 2.36 -12.26 -1.45
N TYR A 28 1.36 -11.75 -0.74
CA TYR A 28 0.47 -10.73 -1.30
C TYR A 28 1.17 -9.40 -1.61
N LYS A 29 2.19 -9.03 -0.82
CA LYS A 29 3.04 -7.87 -1.10
C LYS A 29 3.86 -8.07 -2.37
N LYS A 30 4.51 -9.22 -2.56
CA LYS A 30 5.25 -9.58 -3.79
C LYS A 30 4.36 -9.70 -5.02
N GLU A 31 3.09 -10.10 -4.84
CA GLU A 31 2.13 -10.04 -5.94
C GLU A 31 1.71 -8.59 -6.30
N GLY A 32 1.99 -7.63 -5.41
CA GLY A 32 1.58 -6.23 -5.51
C GLY A 32 0.13 -5.97 -5.09
N THR A 33 -0.59 -6.96 -4.54
CA THR A 33 -1.99 -6.77 -4.13
C THR A 33 -2.12 -6.09 -2.76
N LEU A 34 -1.11 -6.27 -1.91
CA LEU A 34 -0.97 -5.56 -0.64
C LEU A 34 0.28 -4.68 -0.65
N PHE A 35 0.28 -3.66 0.19
CA PHE A 35 1.47 -2.88 0.50
C PHE A 35 1.51 -2.52 1.98
N PHE A 36 2.72 -2.60 2.54
CA PHE A 36 3.07 -2.09 3.86
C PHE A 36 4.54 -1.68 3.81
N LYS A 37 4.91 -0.67 4.60
CA LYS A 37 6.27 -0.14 4.64
C LYS A 37 7.21 -1.10 5.38
N GLY A 38 8.42 -1.29 4.87
CA GLY A 38 9.46 -2.14 5.49
C GLY A 38 9.33 -3.64 5.19
N ASP A 39 10.16 -4.45 5.84
CA ASP A 39 10.11 -5.92 5.77
C ASP A 39 9.18 -6.49 6.84
N ILE A 40 8.33 -7.46 6.48
CA ILE A 40 7.45 -8.17 7.41
C ILE A 40 8.22 -8.93 8.49
N HIS A 41 9.45 -9.33 8.21
CA HIS A 41 10.30 -10.03 9.16
C HIS A 41 10.78 -9.09 10.28
N GLU A 42 10.98 -7.81 9.97
CA GLU A 42 11.44 -6.78 10.91
C GLU A 42 10.29 -6.08 11.65
N ILE A 43 9.04 -6.23 11.17
CA ILE A 43 7.87 -5.64 11.81
C ILE A 43 7.63 -6.27 13.19
N ASP A 44 7.60 -5.38 14.19
CA ASP A 44 7.21 -5.66 15.56
C ASP A 44 5.77 -6.18 15.62
N TRP A 45 5.63 -7.34 16.24
CA TRP A 45 4.39 -8.10 16.35
C TRP A 45 3.26 -7.34 17.07
N GLU A 46 3.61 -6.49 18.04
CA GLU A 46 2.62 -5.77 18.85
C GLU A 46 2.30 -4.38 18.32
N LYS A 47 3.14 -3.83 17.44
CA LYS A 47 2.91 -2.50 16.88
C LYS A 47 1.86 -2.53 15.77
N PRO A 48 1.00 -1.51 15.67
CA PRO A 48 0.07 -1.40 14.56
C PRO A 48 0.79 -1.26 13.23
N LEU A 49 0.30 -1.98 12.23
CA LEU A 49 0.81 -1.96 10.88
C LEU A 49 -0.20 -1.30 9.92
N GLU A 50 0.29 -0.39 9.08
CA GLU A 50 -0.49 0.16 7.98
C GLU A 50 -0.39 -0.77 6.76
N ILE A 51 -1.46 -1.54 6.51
CA ILE A 51 -1.60 -2.39 5.33
C ILE A 51 -2.59 -1.76 4.36
N TYR A 52 -2.16 -1.56 3.12
CA TYR A 52 -2.95 -1.04 2.01
C TYR A 52 -3.32 -2.19 1.06
N TYR A 53 -4.56 -2.21 0.56
CA TYR A 53 -5.06 -3.22 -0.37
C TYR A 53 -5.51 -2.59 -1.67
N PHE A 54 -5.12 -3.14 -2.81
CA PHE A 54 -5.25 -2.43 -4.09
C PHE A 54 -6.69 -2.02 -4.46
N LEU A 55 -7.71 -2.79 -4.05
CA LEU A 55 -9.11 -2.48 -4.34
C LEU A 55 -9.68 -1.37 -3.47
N SER A 56 -9.13 -1.17 -2.27
CA SER A 56 -9.69 -0.23 -1.32
C SER A 56 -8.68 0.19 -0.26
N PRO A 57 -8.59 1.49 0.06
CA PRO A 57 -7.82 1.99 1.20
C PRO A 57 -8.42 1.55 2.54
N GLY A 58 -9.58 0.88 2.54
CA GLY A 58 -10.28 0.49 3.74
C GLY A 58 -10.59 1.70 4.61
N ASN A 59 -10.24 1.60 5.89
CA ASN A 59 -10.42 2.67 6.87
C ASN A 59 -9.09 3.27 7.34
N ILE A 60 -8.04 3.16 6.53
CA ILE A 60 -6.73 3.69 6.89
C ILE A 60 -6.84 5.21 6.99
N LYS A 61 -6.56 5.74 8.19
CA LYS A 61 -6.61 7.19 8.46
C LYS A 61 -5.53 7.93 7.66
N TYR A 62 -4.37 7.30 7.53
CA TYR A 62 -3.21 7.86 6.88
C TYR A 62 -3.19 7.48 5.40
N ARG A 63 -3.34 8.48 4.54
CA ARG A 63 -3.28 8.28 3.09
C ARG A 63 -1.82 8.40 2.65
N ASN A 64 -1.00 7.37 2.93
CA ASN A 64 0.45 7.38 2.69
C ASN A 64 0.90 6.49 1.53
N ALA A 65 0.03 5.64 0.98
CA ALA A 65 0.33 4.82 -0.20
C ALA A 65 -0.87 4.68 -1.14
N PHE A 66 -0.66 4.52 -2.44
CA PHE A 66 -1.72 4.16 -3.38
C PHE A 66 -1.20 3.27 -4.52
N PRO A 67 -2.04 2.37 -5.03
CA PRO A 67 -1.66 1.45 -6.10
C PRO A 67 -1.85 2.10 -7.48
N VAL A 68 -1.03 1.69 -8.43
CA VAL A 68 -1.24 1.91 -9.86
C VAL A 68 -1.02 0.58 -10.59
N PRO A 69 -1.88 0.17 -11.53
CA PRO A 69 -1.65 -1.04 -12.32
C PRO A 69 -0.27 -1.03 -12.97
N SER A 70 0.47 -2.14 -12.87
CA SER A 70 1.83 -2.23 -13.43
C SER A 70 1.85 -2.04 -14.96
N SER A 71 0.76 -2.40 -15.64
CA SER A 71 0.55 -2.13 -17.08
C SER A 71 0.56 -0.64 -17.43
N HIS A 72 0.27 0.24 -16.48
CA HIS A 72 0.24 1.69 -16.69
C HIS A 72 1.55 2.38 -16.30
N TYR A 73 2.55 1.63 -15.81
CA TYR A 73 3.82 2.18 -15.35
C TYR A 73 4.53 3.01 -16.42
N TRP A 74 4.74 2.43 -17.61
CA TRP A 74 5.40 3.13 -18.72
C TRP A 74 4.63 4.36 -19.19
N LYS A 75 3.29 4.29 -19.15
CA LYS A 75 2.42 5.43 -19.46
C LYS A 75 2.64 6.59 -18.50
N ILE A 76 2.89 6.32 -17.21
CA ILE A 76 3.19 7.36 -16.21
C ILE A 76 4.57 7.95 -16.45
N MET A 77 5.59 7.11 -16.57
CA MET A 77 6.98 7.56 -16.68
C MET A 77 7.22 8.41 -17.94
N ASN A 78 6.49 8.14 -19.02
CA ASN A 78 6.61 8.87 -20.29
C ASN A 78 5.57 9.99 -20.45
N HIS A 79 4.74 10.25 -19.44
CA HIS A 79 3.72 11.30 -19.53
C HIS A 79 4.38 12.69 -19.44
N VAL A 80 3.90 13.67 -20.21
CA VAL A 80 4.37 15.06 -20.15
C VAL A 80 4.22 15.66 -18.74
N ASN A 81 3.21 15.20 -18.00
CA ASN A 81 2.99 15.57 -16.60
C ASN A 81 2.64 14.31 -15.77
N PRO A 82 3.62 13.52 -15.32
CA PRO A 82 3.39 12.27 -14.58
C PRO A 82 2.55 12.49 -13.32
N TRP A 83 2.71 13.67 -12.70
CA TRP A 83 1.97 14.07 -11.52
C TRP A 83 0.46 14.15 -11.76
N LEU A 84 0.02 14.70 -12.89
CA LEU A 84 -1.40 14.75 -13.24
C LEU A 84 -2.00 13.35 -13.29
N LEU A 85 -1.33 12.40 -13.95
CA LEU A 85 -1.81 11.03 -14.06
C LEU A 85 -1.78 10.30 -12.71
N LEU A 86 -0.71 10.45 -11.93
CA LEU A 86 -0.63 9.91 -10.56
C LEU A 86 -1.74 10.46 -9.66
N SER A 87 -2.09 11.73 -9.83
CA SER A 87 -3.17 12.36 -9.08
C SER A 87 -4.53 11.73 -9.33
N SER A 88 -4.80 11.28 -10.56
CA SER A 88 -6.04 10.58 -10.88
C SER A 88 -6.16 9.23 -10.17
N TYR A 89 -5.06 8.46 -10.08
CA TYR A 89 -5.05 7.19 -9.34
C TYR A 89 -5.27 7.38 -7.86
N TYR A 90 -4.57 8.34 -7.25
CA TYR A 90 -4.77 8.68 -5.85
C TYR A 90 -6.21 9.07 -5.56
N GLN A 91 -6.77 9.98 -6.37
CA GLN A 91 -8.13 10.49 -6.19
C GLN A 91 -9.16 9.38 -6.32
N THR A 92 -8.98 8.49 -7.30
CA THR A 92 -9.84 7.31 -7.49
C THR A 92 -9.76 6.37 -6.30
N TYR A 93 -8.55 5.98 -5.88
CA TYR A 93 -8.33 5.04 -4.80
C TYR A 93 -8.90 5.55 -3.46
N TYR A 94 -8.67 6.83 -3.14
CA TYR A 94 -9.13 7.44 -1.89
C TYR A 94 -10.51 8.10 -1.96
N ARG A 95 -11.18 8.08 -3.12
CA ARG A 95 -12.42 8.84 -3.39
C ARG A 95 -12.30 10.29 -2.95
N SER A 96 -11.19 10.93 -3.31
CA SER A 96 -10.81 12.29 -2.91
C SER A 96 -10.83 13.25 -4.09
N LYS A 97 -11.20 14.51 -3.87
CA LYS A 97 -11.16 15.55 -4.92
C LYS A 97 -9.77 16.14 -5.16
N LYS A 98 -8.85 16.00 -4.20
CA LYS A 98 -7.50 16.58 -4.26
C LYS A 98 -6.46 15.62 -3.70
N ILE A 99 -5.26 15.65 -4.28
CA ILE A 99 -4.06 15.13 -3.62
C ILE A 99 -3.66 16.13 -2.52
N PRO A 100 -3.31 15.65 -1.31
CA PRO A 100 -2.72 16.50 -0.29
C PRO A 100 -1.39 17.09 -0.79
N GLN A 101 -1.20 18.41 -0.64
CA GLN A 101 -0.01 19.14 -1.10
C GLN A 101 1.31 18.52 -0.60
N LYS A 102 1.26 17.88 0.57
CA LYS A 102 2.35 17.10 1.18
C LYS A 102 2.89 15.92 0.34
N TRP A 103 2.24 15.58 -0.77
CA TRP A 103 2.71 14.55 -1.72
C TRP A 103 3.57 15.15 -2.85
N ALA A 104 3.66 16.47 -2.99
CA ALA A 104 4.49 17.10 -4.02
C ALA A 104 5.98 16.87 -3.70
N GLY A 105 6.68 16.13 -4.57
CA GLY A 105 8.15 16.08 -4.62
C GLY A 105 8.84 14.84 -4.03
N ASN A 106 8.19 14.03 -3.18
CA ASN A 106 8.86 12.92 -2.49
C ASN A 106 8.01 11.62 -2.48
N LEU A 107 7.83 11.02 -3.65
CA LEU A 107 7.19 9.71 -3.78
C LEU A 107 8.22 8.63 -4.06
N TYR A 108 8.19 7.64 -3.19
CA TYR A 108 8.88 6.38 -3.38
C TYR A 108 7.98 5.44 -4.15
N MET A 109 8.62 4.50 -4.82
CA MET A 109 7.96 3.52 -5.65
C MET A 109 8.36 2.12 -5.19
N TYR A 110 7.36 1.25 -5.05
CA TYR A 110 7.55 -0.17 -4.84
C TYR A 110 6.85 -0.92 -5.97
N LYS A 111 7.63 -1.49 -6.88
CA LYS A 111 7.14 -2.12 -8.11
C LYS A 111 7.04 -3.62 -7.95
N GLU A 112 5.86 -4.16 -8.24
CA GLU A 112 5.60 -5.61 -8.21
C GLU A 112 4.77 -6.04 -9.42
N ALA A 113 4.46 -7.34 -9.48
CA ALA A 113 3.84 -7.97 -10.65
C ALA A 113 2.54 -7.29 -11.11
N LYS A 114 1.56 -7.11 -10.20
CA LYS A 114 0.22 -6.58 -10.57
C LYS A 114 0.12 -5.06 -10.42
N TYR A 115 0.74 -4.50 -9.38
CA TYR A 115 0.67 -3.08 -9.08
C TYR A 115 2.02 -2.49 -8.71
N VAL A 116 2.17 -1.21 -9.04
CA VAL A 116 3.21 -0.32 -8.54
C VAL A 116 2.61 0.52 -7.43
N TRP A 117 3.19 0.45 -6.24
CA TRP A 117 2.77 1.25 -5.10
C TRP A 117 3.59 2.52 -5.01
N PHE A 118 2.90 3.65 -5.04
CA PHE A 118 3.48 4.96 -4.76
C PHE A 118 3.22 5.31 -3.31
N PHE A 119 4.27 5.65 -2.57
CA PHE A 119 4.16 5.90 -1.14
C PHE A 119 5.11 6.99 -0.66
N ARG A 120 4.84 7.50 0.53
CA ARG A 120 5.68 8.49 1.20
C ARG A 120 6.46 7.83 2.35
N ASN A 121 7.70 8.27 2.58
CA ASN A 121 8.41 7.96 3.82
C ASN A 121 7.82 8.66 5.04
#